data_AF-A0AAD3RDH8-F1
#
_entry.id   AF-A0AAD3RDH8-F1
#
_cell.length_a   1.000
_cell.length_b   1.000
_cell.length_c   1.000
_cell.angle_alpha   90.00
_cell.angle_beta   90.00
_cell.angle_gamma   90.00
#
_symmetry.space_group_name_H-M   'P 1'
#
loop_
_entity.id
_entity.type
_entity.pdbx_description
1 polymer ?
#
loop_
_entity_poly.entity_id
_entity_poly.type
_entity_poly.pdbx_seq_one_letter_code
_entity_poly.pdbx_strand_id
1 'polypeptide(L)'
;MFWSLLLCVIAAFASAPADAQISNRYVIGCPARCDKSMCPRLSADCPAGQALDACHCCPVCASGEGEACGGSGKLGDPVCGEGLECSVSGGVAYTVTVRRRSKSGVCMCKATEPVCGSDGVSYRNICELKRVSRRAEKLQQPPVLFIQRGACGKGNVQVVVFKDKTRAQNKLRY
;
A
#
# COMPACT_ATOMS: atom_id res chain seq x y z
N MET A 1 35.05 -32.28 28.11
CA MET A 1 34.51 -32.34 26.73
C MET A 1 33.04 -31.86 26.63
N PHE A 2 32.59 -30.91 27.46
CA PHE A 2 31.23 -30.32 27.35
C PHE A 2 31.22 -28.80 27.13
N TRP A 3 32.38 -28.15 27.19
CA TRP A 3 32.47 -26.69 27.04
C TRP A 3 32.50 -26.23 25.57
N SER A 4 32.98 -27.09 24.66
CA SER A 4 33.07 -26.78 23.22
C SER A 4 31.71 -26.76 22.52
N LEU A 5 30.71 -27.49 23.03
CA LEU A 5 29.35 -27.49 22.47
C LEU A 5 28.55 -26.24 22.89
N LEU A 6 28.88 -25.62 24.03
CA LEU A 6 28.16 -24.45 24.53
C LEU A 6 28.49 -23.17 23.73
N LEU A 7 29.71 -23.08 23.19
CA LEU A 7 30.16 -21.94 22.38
C LEU A 7 29.51 -21.88 20.99
N CYS A 8 29.13 -23.02 20.40
CA CYS A 8 28.47 -23.06 19.10
C CYS A 8 27.00 -22.59 19.16
N VAL A 9 26.32 -22.75 20.30
CA VAL A 9 24.90 -22.35 20.42
C VAL A 9 24.73 -20.84 20.54
N ILE A 10 25.72 -20.13 21.10
CA ILE A 10 25.64 -18.66 21.29
C ILE A 10 25.85 -17.91 19.96
N ALA A 11 26.62 -18.49 19.02
CA ALA A 11 26.91 -17.85 17.73
C ALA A 11 25.72 -17.85 16.75
N ALA A 12 24.66 -18.64 17.00
CA ALA A 12 23.51 -18.74 16.10
C ALA A 12 22.41 -17.69 16.34
N PHE A 13 22.46 -16.93 17.44
CA PHE A 13 21.38 -16.01 17.83
C PHE A 13 21.64 -14.53 17.49
N ALA A 14 22.81 -14.18 16.94
CA ALA A 14 23.20 -12.79 16.71
C ALA A 14 23.21 -12.40 15.22
N SER A 15 22.06 -12.50 14.55
CA SER A 15 21.80 -11.66 13.37
C SER A 15 20.30 -11.58 13.11
N ALA A 16 19.60 -10.76 13.90
CA ALA A 16 18.37 -10.15 13.42
C ALA A 16 18.77 -8.99 12.51
N PRO A 17 18.58 -9.06 11.17
CA PRO A 17 18.71 -7.88 10.35
C PRO A 17 17.60 -6.91 10.76
N ALA A 18 17.97 -5.83 11.42
CA ALA A 18 17.08 -4.68 11.53
C ALA A 18 16.91 -4.14 10.11
N ASP A 19 15.70 -4.29 9.55
CA ASP A 19 15.31 -3.70 8.26
C ASP A 19 15.40 -2.17 8.35
N ALA A 20 16.60 -1.65 8.11
CA ALA A 20 16.92 -0.24 8.00
C ALA A 20 16.63 0.19 6.56
N GLN A 21 15.43 0.70 6.31
CA GLN A 21 15.10 1.33 5.04
C GLN A 21 15.74 2.74 4.99
N ILE A 22 16.65 2.95 4.05
CA ILE A 22 17.22 4.26 3.74
C ILE A 22 16.13 5.07 3.03
N SER A 23 15.61 6.12 3.70
CA SER A 23 14.65 7.03 3.10
C SER A 23 15.36 7.89 2.06
N ASN A 24 15.32 7.48 0.79
CA ASN A 24 16.04 8.13 -0.31
C ASN A 24 15.39 9.45 -0.77
N ARG A 25 14.51 10.04 0.04
CA ARG A 25 13.89 11.35 -0.18
C ARG A 25 14.28 12.27 0.97
N TYR A 26 15.21 13.19 0.71
CA TYR A 26 15.58 14.25 1.64
C TYR A 26 14.40 15.21 1.82
N VAL A 27 13.53 14.90 2.78
CA VAL A 27 12.45 15.79 3.23
C VAL A 27 13.02 16.63 4.37
N ILE A 28 13.01 17.96 4.20
CA ILE A 28 13.50 18.90 5.22
C ILE A 28 12.73 18.65 6.52
N GLY A 29 13.45 18.30 7.59
CA GLY A 29 12.88 18.03 8.92
C GLY A 29 12.71 16.55 9.29
N CYS A 30 12.98 15.61 8.38
CA CYS A 30 12.99 14.17 8.70
C CYS A 30 14.38 13.68 9.13
N PRO A 31 14.49 12.73 10.08
CA PRO A 31 15.76 12.16 10.47
C PRO A 31 16.40 11.38 9.31
N ALA A 32 17.73 11.36 9.23
CA ALA A 32 18.47 10.64 8.19
C ALA A 32 18.22 9.11 8.23
N ARG A 33 17.82 8.59 9.39
CA ARG A 33 17.45 7.19 9.59
C ARG A 33 16.11 7.12 10.32
N CYS A 34 15.26 6.21 9.86
CA CYS A 34 14.03 5.88 10.56
C CYS A 34 14.34 4.97 11.76
N ASP A 35 13.85 5.35 12.94
CA ASP A 35 13.83 4.49 14.12
C ASP A 35 12.39 4.03 14.39
N LYS A 36 12.11 2.77 14.07
CA LYS A 36 10.78 2.17 14.20
C LYS A 36 10.33 2.04 15.66
N SER A 37 11.25 2.09 16.63
CA SER A 37 10.91 1.99 18.06
C SER A 37 10.11 3.20 18.56
N MET A 38 10.24 4.34 17.88
CA MET A 38 9.53 5.57 18.22
C MET A 38 8.13 5.65 17.59
N CYS A 39 7.74 4.67 16.77
CA CYS A 39 6.45 4.70 16.09
C CYS A 39 5.30 4.41 17.06
N PRO A 40 4.19 5.16 17.00
CA PRO A 40 3.01 4.87 17.79
C PRO A 40 2.42 3.52 17.38
N ARG A 41 1.80 2.81 18.33
CA ARG A 41 1.10 1.56 18.03
C ARG A 41 -0.14 1.88 17.19
N LEU A 42 -0.23 1.30 16.00
CA LEU A 42 -1.43 1.44 15.18
C LEU A 42 -2.52 0.45 15.55
N SER A 43 -3.75 0.93 15.44
CA SER A 43 -4.92 0.07 15.39
C SER A 43 -4.86 -0.82 14.13
N ALA A 44 -5.34 -2.06 14.25
CA ALA A 44 -5.47 -2.97 13.12
C ALA A 44 -6.52 -2.48 12.08
N ASP A 45 -7.36 -1.53 12.48
CA ASP A 45 -8.51 -1.06 11.70
C ASP A 45 -8.22 0.21 10.90
N CYS A 46 -7.56 0.05 9.75
CA CYS A 46 -7.43 1.13 8.77
C CYS A 46 -8.31 0.82 7.52
N PRO A 47 -9.47 1.49 7.35
CA PRO A 47 -10.43 1.16 6.29
C PRO A 47 -9.86 1.35 4.87
N ALA A 48 -9.01 2.36 4.69
CA ALA A 48 -8.32 2.61 3.42
C ALA A 48 -6.95 1.90 3.31
N GLY A 49 -6.58 1.08 4.30
CA GLY A 49 -5.28 0.44 4.41
C GLY A 49 -4.26 1.30 5.16
N GLN A 50 -3.03 0.80 5.23
CA GLN A 50 -1.91 1.49 5.89
C GLN A 50 -1.03 2.18 4.84
N ALA A 51 -0.44 3.30 5.23
CA ALA A 51 0.60 4.01 4.50
C ALA A 51 1.74 4.33 5.46
N LEU A 52 2.85 4.87 4.95
CA LEU A 52 3.89 5.44 5.79
C LEU A 52 3.66 6.95 5.96
N ASP A 53 4.16 7.49 7.06
CA ASP A 53 4.17 8.94 7.32
C ASP A 53 4.96 9.73 6.24
N ALA A 54 4.95 11.05 6.34
CA ALA A 54 5.66 11.93 5.40
C ALA A 54 7.18 11.65 5.32
N CYS A 55 7.79 11.16 6.41
CA CYS A 55 9.20 10.76 6.47
C CYS A 55 9.46 9.35 5.93
N HIS A 56 8.39 8.62 5.56
CA HIS A 56 8.40 7.22 5.17
C HIS A 56 8.95 6.30 6.27
N CYS A 57 8.65 6.60 7.53
CA CYS A 57 9.15 5.87 8.69
C CYS A 57 8.06 5.04 9.36
N CYS A 58 7.08 5.71 9.98
CA CYS A 58 6.07 5.02 10.77
C CYS A 58 4.87 4.63 9.92
N PRO A 59 4.27 3.44 10.17
CA PRO A 59 2.95 3.13 9.62
C PRO A 59 1.94 4.16 10.13
N VAL A 60 0.96 4.51 9.31
CA VAL A 60 -0.19 5.35 9.63
C VAL A 60 -1.42 4.82 8.90
N CYS A 61 -2.62 5.07 9.41
CA CYS A 61 -3.82 4.77 8.63
C CYS A 61 -3.87 5.73 7.45
N ALA A 62 -4.00 5.18 6.26
CA ALA A 62 -4.01 5.96 5.05
C ALA A 62 -5.37 6.59 4.80
N SER A 63 -5.37 7.67 4.03
CA SER A 63 -6.56 8.27 3.45
C SER A 63 -6.99 7.53 2.19
N GLY A 64 -8.29 7.25 2.09
CA GLY A 64 -8.93 6.59 0.95
C GLY A 64 -9.16 7.52 -0.24
N GLU A 65 -9.54 6.95 -1.37
CA GLU A 65 -9.92 7.74 -2.55
C GLU A 65 -11.07 8.71 -2.22
N GLY A 66 -10.89 9.99 -2.54
CA GLY A 66 -11.84 11.06 -2.20
C GLY A 66 -11.65 11.69 -0.82
N GLU A 67 -10.77 11.16 0.02
CA GLU A 67 -10.47 11.74 1.32
C GLU A 67 -9.38 12.82 1.24
N ALA A 68 -9.36 13.71 2.23
CA ALA A 68 -8.38 14.78 2.32
C ALA A 68 -6.96 14.23 2.47
N CYS A 69 -5.99 14.92 1.88
CA CYS A 69 -4.57 14.59 1.98
C CYS A 69 -3.70 15.84 2.00
N GLY A 70 -2.43 15.69 2.35
CA GLY A 70 -1.50 16.80 2.39
C GLY A 70 -1.78 17.76 3.54
N GLY A 71 -1.12 18.92 3.51
CA GLY A 71 -1.11 19.83 4.64
C GLY A 71 0.16 20.66 4.68
N SER A 72 0.62 20.98 5.89
CA SER A 72 1.81 21.81 6.13
C SER A 72 3.13 21.03 6.04
N GLY A 73 3.08 19.72 5.82
CA GLY A 73 4.21 18.81 5.99
C GLY A 73 4.49 18.49 7.45
N LYS A 74 3.47 18.52 8.30
CA LYS A 74 3.57 18.17 9.72
C LYS A 74 3.33 16.68 9.94
N LEU A 75 3.89 16.15 11.03
CA LEU A 75 3.58 14.81 11.49
C LEU A 75 2.08 14.73 11.82
N GLY A 76 1.38 13.76 11.22
CA GLY A 76 -0.07 13.62 11.32
C GLY A 76 -0.87 14.23 10.18
N ASP A 77 -0.23 14.90 9.22
CA ASP A 77 -0.92 15.27 7.98
C ASP A 77 -1.42 14.00 7.25
N PRO A 78 -2.65 14.00 6.70
CA PRO A 78 -3.22 12.82 6.05
C PRO A 78 -2.42 12.41 4.81
N VAL A 79 -2.07 11.12 4.74
CA VAL A 79 -1.29 10.53 3.64
C VAL A 79 -2.16 9.55 2.88
N CYS A 80 -2.16 9.65 1.55
CA CYS A 80 -2.91 8.75 0.71
C CYS A 80 -2.39 7.30 0.77
N GLY A 81 -3.32 6.35 0.66
CA GLY A 81 -2.99 4.92 0.66
C GLY A 81 -2.24 4.45 -0.58
N GLU A 82 -1.88 3.16 -0.56
CA GLU A 82 -1.19 2.53 -1.68
C GLU A 82 -1.98 2.66 -2.99
N GLY A 83 -1.32 3.13 -4.05
CA GLY A 83 -1.94 3.33 -5.37
C GLY A 83 -2.71 4.65 -5.53
N LEU A 84 -2.74 5.49 -4.49
CA LEU A 84 -3.34 6.82 -4.52
C LEU A 84 -2.27 7.91 -4.64
N GLU A 85 -2.65 9.07 -5.15
CA GLU A 85 -1.84 10.28 -5.24
C GLU A 85 -2.62 11.49 -4.70
N CYS A 86 -1.94 12.38 -3.99
CA CYS A 86 -2.57 13.57 -3.42
C CYS A 86 -2.71 14.66 -4.49
N SER A 87 -3.92 14.86 -4.99
CA SER A 87 -4.25 15.89 -5.97
C SER A 87 -4.63 17.20 -5.27
N VAL A 88 -3.90 18.29 -5.56
CA VAL A 88 -4.07 19.57 -4.88
C VAL A 88 -4.79 20.58 -5.78
N SER A 89 -6.05 20.88 -5.47
CA SER A 89 -6.82 21.91 -6.17
C SER A 89 -6.39 23.31 -5.70
N GLY A 90 -5.64 24.03 -6.53
CA GLY A 90 -5.42 25.47 -6.35
C GLY A 90 -4.21 25.87 -5.53
N GLY A 91 -3.02 25.81 -6.14
CA GLY A 91 -1.96 26.71 -5.70
C GLY A 91 -0.87 26.93 -6.73
N VAL A 92 -0.32 28.13 -6.70
CA VAL A 92 0.75 28.62 -7.59
C VAL A 92 1.95 27.66 -7.56
N ALA A 93 2.61 27.51 -8.71
CA ALA A 93 3.88 26.81 -8.84
C ALA A 93 4.98 27.52 -8.03
N TYR A 94 6.00 26.77 -7.65
CA TYR A 94 7.17 27.21 -6.89
C TYR A 94 7.75 28.51 -7.43
N THR A 95 7.65 29.60 -6.65
CA THR A 95 8.52 30.76 -6.79
C THR A 95 9.34 30.87 -5.50
N VAL A 96 10.62 31.26 -5.64
CA VAL A 96 11.61 31.33 -4.55
C VAL A 96 11.15 32.21 -3.36
N THR A 97 10.11 33.04 -3.56
CA THR A 97 9.56 33.97 -2.57
C THR A 97 8.29 33.47 -1.86
N VAL A 98 7.69 32.36 -2.28
CA VAL A 98 6.45 31.84 -1.68
C VAL A 98 6.76 30.62 -0.82
N ARG A 99 6.66 30.78 0.51
CA ARG A 99 6.68 29.66 1.46
C ARG A 99 5.67 28.60 1.04
N ARG A 100 5.99 27.30 1.16
CA ARG A 100 5.05 26.17 0.94
C ARG A 100 3.70 26.51 1.55
N ARG A 101 2.74 26.95 0.74
CA ARG A 101 1.37 27.11 1.20
C ARG A 101 0.85 25.69 1.35
N SER A 102 0.46 25.31 2.55
CA SER A 102 -0.08 23.99 2.89
C SER A 102 -1.15 23.64 1.86
N LYS A 103 -0.87 22.75 0.92
CA LYS A 103 -1.88 22.37 -0.08
C LYS A 103 -2.56 21.13 0.44
N SER A 104 -3.67 21.35 1.15
CA SER A 104 -4.69 20.33 1.34
C SER A 104 -5.18 19.92 -0.05
N GLY A 105 -5.20 18.62 -0.28
CA GLY A 105 -5.65 18.00 -1.52
C GLY A 105 -6.63 16.88 -1.23
N VAL A 106 -6.94 16.12 -2.27
CA VAL A 106 -7.79 14.92 -2.20
C VAL A 106 -7.04 13.75 -2.81
N CYS A 107 -7.12 12.58 -2.17
CA CYS A 107 -6.52 11.36 -2.70
C CYS A 107 -7.27 10.89 -3.95
N MET A 108 -6.53 10.76 -5.05
CA MET A 108 -7.03 10.24 -6.32
C MET A 108 -6.33 8.94 -6.69
N CYS A 109 -7.03 8.02 -7.33
CA CYS A 109 -6.41 6.79 -7.81
C CYS A 109 -5.44 7.09 -8.96
N LYS A 110 -4.23 6.51 -8.89
CA LYS A 110 -3.23 6.66 -9.96
C LYS A 110 -3.66 6.00 -11.27
N ALA A 111 -4.42 4.92 -11.17
CA ALA A 111 -4.99 4.24 -12.33
C ALA A 111 -6.47 4.59 -12.39
N THR A 112 -6.91 5.25 -13.46
CA THR A 112 -8.32 5.62 -13.68
C THR A 112 -9.08 4.61 -14.53
N GLU A 113 -8.39 3.62 -15.07
CA GLU A 113 -8.96 2.61 -15.95
C GLU A 113 -9.83 1.60 -15.17
N PRO A 114 -11.00 1.20 -15.72
CA PRO A 114 -11.86 0.21 -15.08
C PRO A 114 -11.22 -1.15 -14.99
N VAL A 115 -11.66 -1.96 -14.02
CA VAL A 115 -11.14 -3.31 -13.78
C VAL A 115 -12.27 -4.29 -13.47
N CYS A 116 -12.05 -5.57 -13.75
CA CYS A 116 -12.99 -6.64 -13.44
C CYS A 116 -12.56 -7.40 -12.18
N GLY A 117 -13.47 -7.53 -11.23
CA GLY A 117 -13.29 -8.30 -10.00
C GLY A 117 -13.65 -9.78 -10.15
N SER A 118 -13.22 -10.60 -9.18
CA SER A 118 -13.53 -12.03 -9.10
C SER A 118 -15.00 -12.31 -8.77
N ASP A 119 -15.72 -11.29 -8.31
CA ASP A 119 -17.16 -11.26 -8.11
C ASP A 119 -17.95 -11.00 -9.41
N GLY A 120 -17.25 -10.84 -10.55
CA GLY A 120 -17.87 -10.50 -11.84
C GLY A 120 -18.34 -9.05 -11.93
N VAL A 121 -17.99 -8.21 -10.95
CA VAL A 121 -18.35 -6.78 -10.93
C VAL A 121 -17.24 -5.96 -11.56
N SER A 122 -17.64 -4.97 -12.36
CA SER A 122 -16.72 -3.98 -12.91
C SER A 122 -16.57 -2.81 -11.95
N TYR A 123 -15.34 -2.51 -11.58
CA TYR A 123 -14.97 -1.41 -10.71
C TYR A 123 -14.45 -0.24 -11.53
N ARG A 124 -14.71 1.00 -11.10
CA ARG A 124 -14.31 2.20 -11.86
C ARG A 124 -12.80 2.29 -12.02
N ASN A 125 -12.07 1.77 -11.04
CA ASN A 125 -10.62 1.69 -11.00
C ASN A 125 -10.14 0.64 -9.98
N ILE A 126 -8.83 0.40 -9.96
CA ILE A 126 -8.21 -0.57 -9.05
C ILE A 126 -8.28 -0.17 -7.57
N CYS A 127 -8.32 1.13 -7.26
CA CYS A 127 -8.41 1.61 -5.87
C CYS A 127 -9.77 1.27 -5.26
N GLU A 128 -10.85 1.39 -6.04
CA GLU A 128 -12.19 1.00 -5.63
C GLU A 128 -12.30 -0.49 -5.37
N LEU A 129 -11.76 -1.33 -6.27
CA LEU A 129 -11.72 -2.79 -6.07
C LEU A 129 -10.98 -3.14 -4.77
N LYS A 130 -9.78 -2.58 -4.56
CA LYS A 130 -9.00 -2.81 -3.34
C LYS A 130 -9.75 -2.39 -2.07
N ARG A 131 -10.50 -1.28 -2.12
CA ARG A 131 -11.32 -0.80 -0.99
C ARG A 131 -12.42 -1.81 -0.64
N VAL A 132 -13.11 -2.35 -1.65
CA VAL A 132 -14.14 -3.37 -1.44
C VAL A 132 -13.52 -4.69 -0.94
N SER A 133 -12.39 -5.13 -1.49
CA SER A 133 -11.67 -6.31 -1.03
C SER A 133 -11.28 -6.23 0.45
N ARG A 134 -10.66 -5.12 0.88
CA ARG A 134 -10.29 -4.93 2.29
C ARG A 134 -11.50 -4.93 3.22
N ARG A 135 -12.63 -4.34 2.77
CA ARG A 135 -13.86 -4.37 3.54
C ARG A 135 -14.39 -5.80 3.70
N ALA A 136 -14.36 -6.60 2.63
CA ALA A 136 -14.74 -8.01 2.68
C ALA A 136 -13.84 -8.79 3.66
N GLU A 137 -12.52 -8.61 3.58
CA GLU A 137 -11.55 -9.24 4.50
C GLU A 137 -11.84 -8.88 5.96
N LYS A 138 -12.12 -7.60 6.26
CA LYS A 138 -12.49 -7.16 7.61
C LYS A 138 -13.78 -7.82 8.12
N LEU A 139 -14.72 -8.10 7.21
CA LEU A 139 -15.96 -8.82 7.51
C LEU A 139 -15.80 -10.35 7.48
N GLN A 140 -14.56 -10.85 7.39
CA GLN A 140 -14.25 -12.28 7.26
C GLN A 140 -14.93 -12.93 6.04
N GLN A 141 -15.12 -12.14 4.98
CA GLN A 141 -15.64 -12.58 3.69
C GLN A 141 -14.50 -12.78 2.69
N PRO A 142 -14.69 -13.59 1.64
CA PRO A 142 -13.70 -13.75 0.59
C PRO A 142 -13.32 -12.41 -0.06
N PRO A 143 -12.02 -12.11 -0.25
CA PRO A 143 -11.57 -10.89 -0.90
C PRO A 143 -11.98 -10.87 -2.37
N VAL A 144 -12.21 -9.66 -2.90
CA VAL A 144 -12.45 -9.46 -4.33
C VAL A 144 -11.10 -9.33 -5.02
N LEU A 145 -10.76 -10.29 -5.87
CA LEU A 145 -9.50 -10.34 -6.59
C LEU A 145 -9.61 -9.61 -7.93
N PHE A 146 -8.53 -8.97 -8.35
CA PHE A 146 -8.41 -8.43 -9.70
C PHE A 146 -8.26 -9.57 -10.72
N ILE A 147 -9.16 -9.63 -11.71
CA ILE A 147 -9.14 -10.64 -12.78
C ILE A 147 -8.51 -10.09 -14.05
N GLN A 148 -8.99 -8.94 -14.53
CA GLN A 148 -8.53 -8.34 -15.78
C GLN A 148 -8.69 -6.83 -15.78
N ARG A 149 -7.91 -6.18 -16.64
CA ARG A 149 -8.10 -4.76 -16.99
C ARG A 149 -9.35 -4.61 -17.84
N GLY A 150 -10.03 -3.47 -17.71
CA GLY A 150 -11.31 -3.23 -18.37
C GLY A 150 -12.50 -3.76 -17.58
N ALA A 151 -13.70 -3.43 -18.04
CA ALA A 151 -14.93 -3.95 -17.47
C ALA A 151 -15.07 -5.46 -17.73
N CYS A 152 -15.77 -6.15 -16.83
CA CYS A 152 -16.14 -7.55 -17.03
C CYS A 152 -16.93 -7.73 -18.33
N GLY A 153 -16.78 -8.90 -18.96
CA GLY A 153 -17.44 -9.22 -20.22
C GLY A 153 -16.92 -8.50 -21.46
N LYS A 154 -15.94 -7.59 -21.34
CA LYS A 154 -15.33 -6.88 -22.48
C LYS A 154 -13.99 -7.48 -22.95
N GLY A 155 -13.54 -8.58 -22.35
CA GLY A 155 -12.31 -9.30 -22.70
C GLY A 155 -12.58 -10.75 -23.06
N ASN A 156 -11.77 -11.30 -23.97
CA ASN A 156 -11.79 -12.73 -24.31
C ASN A 156 -11.58 -13.54 -23.02
N VAL A 157 -12.58 -14.34 -22.64
CA VAL A 157 -12.55 -15.10 -21.39
C VAL A 157 -11.40 -16.10 -21.44
N GLN A 158 -10.26 -15.77 -20.81
CA GLN A 158 -9.26 -16.76 -20.47
C GLN A 158 -9.76 -17.50 -19.23
N VAL A 159 -10.48 -18.59 -19.44
CA VAL A 159 -10.79 -19.54 -18.39
C VAL A 159 -9.47 -20.17 -17.93
N VAL A 160 -8.82 -19.57 -16.94
CA VAL A 160 -7.75 -20.23 -16.19
C VAL A 160 -8.39 -21.28 -15.30
N VAL A 161 -8.57 -22.48 -15.85
CA VAL A 161 -8.98 -23.66 -15.08
C VAL A 161 -7.82 -23.98 -14.13
N PHE A 162 -7.96 -23.62 -12.85
CA PHE A 162 -7.13 -24.16 -11.79
C PHE A 162 -7.49 -25.64 -11.63
N LYS A 163 -6.91 -26.49 -12.46
CA LYS A 163 -6.92 -27.93 -12.21
C LYS A 163 -6.13 -28.17 -10.93
N ASP A 164 -6.68 -29.00 -10.06
CA ASP A 164 -6.10 -29.46 -8.81
C ASP A 164 -4.57 -29.59 -8.86
N LYS A 165 -3.94 -29.30 -7.73
CA LYS A 165 -2.48 -29.22 -7.46
C LYS A 165 -1.64 -30.45 -7.86
N THR A 166 -2.11 -31.39 -8.66
CA THR A 166 -1.44 -32.67 -8.94
C THR A 166 -1.21 -33.00 -10.41
N ARG A 167 -1.58 -32.20 -11.41
CA ARG A 167 -1.06 -32.47 -12.78
C ARG A 167 -1.10 -31.29 -13.73
N ALA A 168 0.09 -30.76 -14.04
CA ALA A 168 0.32 -29.95 -15.23
C ALA A 168 -0.01 -30.79 -16.48
N GLN A 169 -1.12 -30.49 -17.15
CA GLN A 169 -1.29 -30.84 -18.56
C GLN A 169 -1.91 -29.67 -19.31
N ASN A 170 -1.08 -29.10 -20.17
CA ASN A 170 -1.44 -28.14 -21.19
C ASN A 170 -2.48 -28.81 -22.12
N LYS A 171 -3.72 -28.30 -22.13
CA LYS A 171 -4.71 -28.74 -23.10
C LYS A 171 -5.50 -27.54 -23.60
N LEU A 172 -4.96 -26.97 -24.68
CA LEU A 172 -5.68 -26.11 -25.62
C LEU A 172 -6.84 -26.91 -26.22
N ARG A 173 -8.05 -26.34 -26.23
CA ARG A 173 -9.07 -26.66 -27.22
C ARG A 173 -9.82 -25.39 -27.64
N TYR A 174 -9.71 -25.16 -28.95
CA TYR A 174 -10.45 -24.35 -29.93
C TYR A 174 -11.43 -23.29 -29.41
#